data_AF-A0A7S0AW40-F1
#
_entry.id   AF-A0A7S0AW40-F1
#
_cell.length_a   1.000
_cell.length_b   1.000
_cell.length_c   1.000
_cell.angle_alpha   90.00
_cell.angle_beta   90.00
_cell.angle_gamma   90.00
#
_symmetry.space_group_name_H-M   'P 1'
#
loop_
_entity.id
_entity.type
_entity.pdbx_description
1 polymer ?
#
loop_
_entity_poly.entity_id
_entity_poly.type
_entity_poly.pdbx_seq_one_letter_code
_entity_poly.pdbx_strand_id
1 'polypeptide(L)'
;LAAAAWHVAKGSFAGGSPQDLANLAWGFAVLNIDDPAALRVVAKETMGKIQDFKPKEISILAWAFATLGIHYPALFRSITRSAVAKLSEFCPQDISNLLWSFSTLEVQELELIDAIAGQLVIRLGGSQDAVEAPKSVHRLRTYPGRCSRDSEPRALLDLADIVVIHKPLGWEVDQDALDVRPGGRAQRLSAYLQALLPRRQNPISHVAEWHYGAVHRIDVPCSGLILAAKTYEAYYRLQSQLNSGKLVRDYIVLCHGWMPFPRCEASAALCWSGRRGTRSTVAPVRGGRPSCTRLRVCAHGRRTHTGMALSLVAARLRSGRRHQIRAHTAHLGHPVLGDMRYVAPATATAVRSWCGCCCLH
;
A
#
# COMPACT_ATOMS: atom_id res chain seq x y z
N LEU A 1 18.71 -19.34 -34.20
CA LEU A 1 19.99 -19.98 -33.75
C LEU A 1 19.78 -20.87 -32.53
N ALA A 2 19.22 -20.40 -31.40
CA ALA A 2 19.05 -21.25 -30.22
C ALA A 2 18.04 -22.41 -30.38
N ALA A 3 16.91 -22.21 -31.08
CA ALA A 3 15.99 -23.31 -31.42
C ALA A 3 16.64 -24.36 -32.34
N ALA A 4 17.49 -23.92 -33.28
CA ALA A 4 18.27 -24.82 -34.13
C ALA A 4 19.36 -25.56 -33.35
N ALA A 5 20.03 -24.88 -32.41
CA ALA A 5 20.99 -25.49 -31.49
C ALA A 5 20.31 -26.53 -30.56
N TRP A 6 19.08 -26.26 -30.11
CA TRP A 6 18.26 -27.21 -29.35
C TRP A 6 17.94 -28.47 -30.18
N HIS A 7 17.52 -28.33 -31.43
CA HIS A 7 17.24 -29.48 -32.29
C HIS A 7 18.46 -30.38 -32.54
N VAL A 8 19.67 -29.81 -32.54
CA VAL A 8 20.94 -30.53 -32.62
C VAL A 8 21.33 -31.15 -31.27
N ALA A 9 21.06 -30.47 -30.15
CA ALA A 9 21.51 -30.87 -28.82
C ALA A 9 20.50 -31.67 -27.98
N LYS A 10 19.23 -31.81 -28.40
CA LYS A 10 18.17 -32.48 -27.61
C LYS A 10 18.52 -33.91 -27.17
N GLY A 11 19.40 -34.59 -27.90
CA GLY A 11 19.90 -35.93 -27.56
C GLY A 11 21.00 -35.95 -26.49
N SER A 12 21.70 -34.84 -26.27
CA SER A 12 22.83 -34.71 -25.31
C SER A 12 22.43 -34.13 -23.95
N PHE A 13 21.20 -33.61 -23.80
CA PHE A 13 20.72 -33.07 -22.51
C PHE A 13 20.03 -34.11 -21.62
N ALA A 14 19.78 -35.33 -22.11
CA ALA A 14 19.44 -36.47 -21.26
C ALA A 14 20.67 -36.78 -20.39
N GLY A 15 20.63 -36.35 -19.13
CA GLY A 15 21.79 -36.41 -18.22
C GLY A 15 22.54 -35.09 -18.00
N GLY A 16 22.06 -33.97 -18.54
CA GLY A 16 22.63 -32.64 -18.24
C GLY A 16 22.60 -32.33 -16.74
N SER A 17 23.65 -31.66 -16.25
CA SER A 17 23.77 -31.29 -14.84
C SER A 17 22.68 -30.29 -14.44
N PRO A 18 22.37 -30.13 -13.14
CA PRO A 18 21.49 -29.08 -12.65
C PRO A 18 21.80 -27.68 -13.20
N GLN A 19 23.08 -27.34 -13.28
CA GLN A 19 23.55 -26.08 -13.82
C GLN A 19 23.28 -25.95 -15.32
N ASP A 20 23.47 -27.01 -16.10
CA ASP A 20 23.21 -27.01 -17.54
C ASP A 20 21.72 -26.77 -17.82
N LEU A 21 20.84 -27.42 -17.06
CA LEU A 21 19.40 -27.27 -17.20
C LEU A 21 18.92 -25.85 -16.84
N ALA A 22 19.46 -25.29 -15.75
CA ALA A 22 19.15 -23.91 -15.34
C ALA A 22 19.65 -22.89 -16.37
N ASN A 23 20.89 -23.03 -16.85
CA ASN A 23 21.48 -22.15 -17.87
C ASN A 23 20.73 -22.24 -19.21
N LEU A 24 20.29 -23.44 -19.58
CA LEU A 24 19.50 -23.63 -20.79
C LEU A 24 18.16 -22.90 -20.69
N ALA A 25 17.40 -23.11 -19.60
CA ALA A 25 16.15 -22.40 -19.37
C ALA A 25 16.35 -20.88 -19.37
N TRP A 26 17.39 -20.40 -18.69
CA TRP A 26 17.76 -18.99 -18.69
C TRP A 26 18.06 -18.46 -20.09
N GLY A 27 18.79 -19.22 -20.91
CA GLY A 27 19.09 -18.86 -22.29
C GLY A 27 17.83 -18.70 -23.15
N PHE A 28 16.87 -19.62 -23.03
CA PHE A 28 15.55 -19.47 -23.67
C PHE A 28 14.85 -18.19 -23.22
N ALA A 29 14.84 -17.90 -21.92
CA ALA A 29 14.19 -16.72 -21.36
C ALA A 29 14.83 -15.40 -21.80
N VAL A 30 16.17 -15.28 -21.73
CA VAL A 30 16.90 -14.06 -22.12
C VAL A 30 16.79 -13.79 -23.62
N LEU A 31 16.79 -14.84 -24.43
CA LEU A 31 16.62 -14.71 -25.88
C LEU A 31 15.15 -14.56 -26.29
N ASN A 32 14.21 -14.61 -25.34
CA ASN A 32 12.76 -14.58 -25.55
C ASN A 32 12.31 -15.61 -26.60
N ILE A 33 12.84 -16.83 -26.50
CA ILE A 33 12.52 -17.94 -27.40
C ILE A 33 11.44 -18.78 -26.73
N ASP A 34 10.24 -18.72 -27.27
CA ASP A 34 9.11 -19.55 -26.86
C ASP A 34 9.16 -20.91 -27.59
N ASP A 35 9.76 -21.92 -26.93
CA ASP A 35 9.73 -23.31 -27.37
C ASP A 35 9.18 -24.20 -26.23
N PRO A 36 7.85 -24.38 -26.16
CA PRO A 36 7.21 -25.17 -25.12
C PRO A 36 7.63 -26.64 -25.12
N ALA A 37 8.04 -27.19 -26.28
CA ALA A 37 8.49 -28.57 -26.38
C ALA A 37 9.87 -28.74 -25.74
N ALA A 38 10.79 -27.81 -26.00
CA ALA A 38 12.10 -27.77 -25.35
C ALA A 38 11.98 -27.62 -23.84
N LEU A 39 11.19 -26.64 -23.39
CA LEU A 39 11.03 -26.34 -21.97
C LEU A 39 10.28 -27.44 -21.21
N ARG A 40 9.39 -28.19 -21.87
CA ARG A 40 8.79 -29.41 -21.32
C ARG A 40 9.84 -30.49 -21.04
N VAL A 41 10.84 -30.66 -21.91
CA VAL A 41 11.94 -31.62 -21.68
C VAL A 41 12.79 -31.15 -20.50
N VAL A 42 13.15 -29.86 -20.45
CA VAL A 42 13.88 -29.26 -19.32
C VAL A 42 13.11 -29.45 -18.01
N ALA A 43 11.80 -29.19 -18.00
CA ALA A 43 10.95 -29.39 -16.83
C ALA A 43 10.95 -30.85 -16.36
N LYS A 44 10.81 -31.81 -17.29
CA LYS A 44 10.79 -33.25 -16.97
C LYS A 44 12.12 -33.72 -16.40
N GLU A 45 13.23 -33.36 -17.03
CA GLU A 45 14.58 -33.68 -16.56
C GLU A 45 14.85 -33.04 -15.19
N THR A 46 14.45 -31.79 -15.00
CA THR A 46 14.63 -31.08 -13.72
C THR A 46 13.87 -31.78 -12.60
N MET A 47 12.59 -32.13 -12.81
CA MET A 47 11.78 -32.79 -11.77
C MET A 47 12.42 -34.09 -11.26
N GLY A 48 13.15 -34.83 -12.10
CA GLY A 48 13.84 -36.06 -11.70
C GLY A 48 15.08 -35.83 -10.83
N LYS A 49 15.69 -34.64 -10.87
CA LYS A 49 16.98 -34.35 -10.19
C LYS A 49 16.97 -33.05 -9.39
N ILE A 50 15.80 -32.48 -9.10
CA ILE A 50 15.65 -31.16 -8.45
C ILE A 50 16.25 -31.08 -7.04
N GLN A 51 16.45 -32.23 -6.40
CA GLN A 51 17.13 -32.36 -5.12
C GLN A 51 18.64 -32.09 -5.22
N ASP A 52 19.23 -32.16 -6.41
CA ASP A 52 20.64 -31.90 -6.65
C ASP A 52 20.93 -30.44 -7.05
N PHE A 53 19.87 -29.66 -7.35
CA PHE A 53 20.00 -28.26 -7.75
C PHE A 53 20.45 -27.38 -6.57
N LYS A 54 21.36 -26.46 -6.83
CA LYS A 54 21.73 -25.38 -5.89
C LYS A 54 20.63 -24.32 -5.84
N PRO A 55 20.50 -23.55 -4.73
CA PRO A 55 19.52 -22.47 -4.60
C PRO A 55 19.43 -21.52 -5.79
N LYS A 56 20.59 -21.08 -6.30
CA LYS A 56 20.69 -20.21 -7.48
C LYS A 56 20.13 -20.86 -8.75
N GLU A 57 20.34 -22.16 -8.94
CA GLU A 57 19.85 -22.88 -10.11
C GLU A 57 18.32 -23.05 -10.05
N ILE A 58 17.78 -23.32 -8.85
CA ILE A 58 16.33 -23.35 -8.59
C ILE A 58 15.71 -21.98 -8.88
N SER A 59 16.34 -20.89 -8.40
CA SER A 59 15.83 -19.53 -8.60
C SER A 59 15.82 -19.12 -10.07
N ILE A 60 16.89 -19.44 -10.81
CA ILE A 60 17.02 -19.20 -12.24
C ILE A 60 15.98 -19.98 -13.04
N LEU A 61 15.74 -21.24 -12.69
CA LEU A 61 14.75 -22.07 -13.36
C LEU A 61 13.34 -21.49 -13.20
N ALA A 62 12.93 -21.16 -11.98
CA ALA A 62 11.63 -20.54 -11.73
C ALA A 62 11.47 -19.23 -12.52
N TRP A 63 12.52 -18.38 -12.51
CA TRP A 63 12.53 -17.11 -13.21
C TRP A 63 12.39 -17.27 -14.71
N ALA A 64 13.07 -18.26 -15.31
CA ALA A 64 13.02 -18.52 -16.75
C ALA A 64 11.60 -18.89 -17.21
N PHE A 65 10.94 -19.83 -16.50
CA PHE A 65 9.57 -20.23 -16.81
C PHE A 65 8.58 -19.08 -16.61
N ALA A 66 8.75 -18.27 -15.57
CA ALA A 66 7.91 -17.10 -15.32
C ALA A 66 8.11 -15.99 -16.36
N THR A 67 9.34 -15.74 -16.78
CA THR A 67 9.68 -14.73 -17.80
C THR A 67 9.05 -15.07 -19.15
N LEU A 68 9.03 -16.34 -19.52
CA LEU A 68 8.40 -16.82 -20.74
C LEU A 68 6.87 -17.01 -20.60
N GLY A 69 6.31 -16.81 -19.41
CA GLY A 69 4.87 -16.99 -19.16
C GLY A 69 4.40 -18.45 -19.29
N ILE A 70 5.28 -19.43 -19.07
CA ILE A 70 4.98 -20.85 -19.26
C ILE A 70 4.56 -21.48 -17.93
N HIS A 71 3.31 -21.92 -17.89
CA HIS A 71 2.73 -22.56 -16.70
C HIS A 71 3.04 -24.05 -16.68
N TYR A 72 3.79 -24.51 -15.67
CA TYR A 72 4.11 -25.92 -15.47
C TYR A 72 3.90 -26.34 -14.00
N PRO A 73 2.65 -26.60 -13.56
CA PRO A 73 2.32 -26.75 -12.13
C PRO A 73 3.10 -27.85 -11.39
N ALA A 74 3.39 -28.97 -12.05
CA ALA A 74 4.17 -30.06 -11.46
C ALA A 74 5.62 -29.66 -11.17
N LEU A 75 6.21 -28.83 -12.05
CA LEU A 75 7.55 -28.29 -11.85
C LEU A 75 7.56 -27.33 -10.66
N PHE A 76 6.61 -26.40 -10.59
CA PHE A 76 6.53 -25.42 -9.51
C PHE A 76 6.31 -26.06 -8.13
N ARG A 77 5.51 -27.14 -8.04
CA ARG A 77 5.43 -27.96 -6.82
C ARG A 77 6.77 -28.60 -6.44
N SER A 78 7.53 -29.07 -7.42
CA SER A 78 8.85 -29.67 -7.19
C SER A 78 9.88 -28.61 -6.76
N ILE A 79 9.82 -27.42 -7.37
CA ILE A 79 10.60 -26.24 -6.98
C ILE A 79 10.29 -25.86 -5.54
N THR A 80 9.01 -25.75 -5.16
CA THR A 80 8.58 -25.45 -3.79
C THR A 80 9.23 -26.39 -2.79
N ARG A 81 9.08 -27.71 -2.97
CA ARG A 81 9.64 -28.70 -2.03
C ARG A 81 11.16 -28.58 -1.88
N SER A 82 11.89 -28.44 -3.00
CA SER A 82 13.36 -28.31 -2.97
C SER A 82 13.80 -26.96 -2.37
N ALA A 83 13.09 -25.88 -2.70
CA ALA A 83 13.37 -24.54 -2.18
C ALA A 83 13.11 -24.43 -0.67
N VAL A 84 12.03 -25.03 -0.17
CA VAL A 84 11.72 -25.11 1.28
C VAL A 84 12.82 -25.88 2.01
N ALA A 85 13.23 -27.04 1.48
CA ALA A 85 14.27 -27.86 2.11
C ALA A 85 15.64 -27.15 2.20
N LYS A 86 15.96 -26.28 1.24
CA LYS A 86 17.26 -25.59 1.12
C LYS A 86 17.18 -24.11 1.47
N LEU A 87 16.08 -23.66 2.06
CA LEU A 87 15.76 -22.23 2.16
C LEU A 87 16.85 -21.40 2.88
N SER A 88 17.50 -22.01 3.87
CA SER A 88 18.60 -21.41 4.64
C SER A 88 19.87 -21.16 3.82
N GLU A 89 19.99 -21.73 2.63
CA GLU A 89 21.13 -21.59 1.71
C GLU A 89 20.90 -20.53 0.61
N PHE A 90 19.65 -20.10 0.37
CA PHE A 90 19.34 -19.12 -0.68
C PHE A 90 19.95 -17.76 -0.38
N CYS A 91 20.50 -17.02 -1.36
CA CYS A 91 20.80 -15.61 -1.15
C CYS A 91 19.53 -14.73 -1.29
N PRO A 92 19.52 -13.47 -0.82
CA PRO A 92 18.34 -12.59 -0.94
C PRO A 92 17.84 -12.38 -2.37
N GLN A 93 18.75 -12.36 -3.35
CA GLN A 93 18.41 -12.24 -4.75
C GLN A 93 17.68 -13.49 -5.26
N ASP A 94 18.12 -14.69 -4.87
CA ASP A 94 17.48 -15.94 -5.29
C ASP A 94 16.05 -16.07 -4.72
N ILE A 95 15.85 -15.65 -3.46
CA ILE A 95 14.52 -15.57 -2.84
C ILE A 95 13.63 -14.58 -3.60
N SER A 96 14.18 -13.42 -3.98
CA SER A 96 13.43 -12.40 -4.73
C SER A 96 13.00 -12.93 -6.11
N ASN A 97 13.89 -13.66 -6.79
CA ASN A 97 13.59 -14.31 -8.07
C ASN A 97 12.49 -15.35 -7.91
N LEU A 98 12.53 -16.19 -6.86
CA LEU A 98 11.46 -17.14 -6.57
C LEU A 98 10.13 -16.43 -6.36
N LEU A 99 10.04 -15.49 -5.42
CA LEU A 99 8.79 -14.77 -5.13
C LEU A 99 8.19 -14.08 -6.36
N TRP A 100 9.04 -13.43 -7.16
CA TRP A 100 8.61 -12.81 -8.41
C TRP A 100 8.07 -13.84 -9.40
N SER A 101 8.72 -15.01 -9.51
CA SER A 101 8.32 -16.07 -10.45
C SER A 101 6.93 -16.63 -10.12
N PHE A 102 6.70 -16.94 -8.83
CA PHE A 102 5.42 -17.44 -8.35
C PHE A 102 4.31 -16.39 -8.49
N SER A 103 4.62 -15.11 -8.22
CA SER A 103 3.67 -14.01 -8.40
C SER A 103 3.32 -13.77 -9.87
N THR A 104 4.29 -13.86 -10.78
CA THR A 104 4.10 -13.58 -12.22
C THR A 104 3.22 -14.64 -12.88
N LEU A 105 3.36 -15.90 -12.49
CA LEU A 105 2.55 -17.00 -13.02
C LEU A 105 1.25 -17.25 -12.22
N GLU A 106 0.95 -16.40 -11.24
CA GLU A 106 -0.21 -16.54 -10.34
C GLU A 106 -0.29 -17.93 -9.67
N VAL A 107 0.87 -18.55 -9.40
CA VAL A 107 0.97 -19.87 -8.78
C VAL A 107 0.96 -19.71 -7.27
N GLN A 108 -0.08 -20.26 -6.62
CA GLN A 108 -0.25 -20.20 -5.17
C GLN A 108 0.35 -21.45 -4.50
N GLU A 109 1.58 -21.35 -4.01
CA GLU A 109 2.21 -22.37 -3.16
C GLU A 109 2.42 -21.80 -1.75
N LEU A 110 1.40 -21.95 -0.90
CA LEU A 110 1.38 -21.39 0.46
C LEU A 110 2.56 -21.87 1.31
N GLU A 111 2.99 -23.12 1.13
CA GLU A 111 4.13 -23.73 1.84
C GLU A 111 5.43 -22.95 1.61
N LEU A 112 5.72 -22.57 0.36
CA LEU A 112 6.92 -21.80 0.01
C LEU A 112 6.85 -20.38 0.60
N ILE A 113 5.69 -19.76 0.53
CA ILE A 113 5.46 -18.40 1.03
C ILE A 113 5.66 -18.36 2.55
N ASP A 114 5.06 -19.30 3.28
CA ASP A 114 5.18 -19.39 4.73
C ASP A 114 6.62 -19.67 5.16
N ALA A 115 7.33 -20.56 4.46
CA ALA A 115 8.73 -20.85 4.73
C ALA A 115 9.62 -19.61 4.50
N ILE A 116 9.49 -18.93 3.35
CA ILE A 116 10.25 -17.72 3.03
C ILE A 116 9.96 -16.62 4.06
N ALA A 117 8.70 -16.43 4.45
CA ALA A 117 8.31 -15.47 5.47
C ALA A 117 9.00 -15.77 6.82
N GLY A 118 9.04 -17.04 7.23
CA GLY A 118 9.76 -17.49 8.43
C GLY A 118 11.25 -17.18 8.38
N GLN A 119 11.92 -17.45 7.25
CA GLN A 119 13.37 -17.23 7.11
C GLN A 119 13.75 -15.74 7.02
N LEU A 120 12.90 -14.89 6.43
CA LEU A 120 13.12 -13.44 6.37
C LEU A 120 13.14 -12.80 7.76
N VAL A 121 12.30 -13.27 8.68
CA VAL A 121 12.28 -12.83 10.09
C VAL A 121 13.62 -13.12 10.77
N ILE A 122 14.24 -14.25 10.47
CA ILE A 122 15.54 -14.66 11.05
C ILE A 122 16.70 -13.85 10.46
N ARG A 123 16.74 -13.70 9.12
CA ARG A 123 17.89 -13.14 8.41
C ARG A 123 18.01 -11.63 8.41
N LEU A 124 16.89 -10.91 8.51
CA LEU A 124 16.93 -9.45 8.55
C LEU A 124 17.48 -8.89 9.86
N GLY A 125 18.06 -9.75 10.73
CA GLY A 125 18.65 -9.33 11.98
C GLY A 125 17.62 -8.51 12.72
N GLY A 126 16.54 -9.16 13.16
CA GLY A 126 15.66 -8.62 14.16
C GLY A 126 16.48 -8.29 15.40
N SER A 127 17.21 -7.17 15.34
CA SER A 127 17.60 -6.38 16.47
C SER A 127 16.33 -6.31 17.29
N GLN A 128 16.45 -6.77 18.52
CA GLN A 128 15.65 -6.25 19.59
C GLN A 128 15.99 -4.75 19.76
N ASP A 129 15.75 -3.93 18.75
CA ASP A 129 14.79 -2.88 19.04
C ASP A 129 13.51 -3.66 19.32
N ALA A 130 13.31 -4.00 20.59
CA ALA A 130 12.02 -4.44 21.08
C ALA A 130 11.05 -3.27 20.83
N VAL A 131 10.60 -3.10 19.60
CA VAL A 131 9.38 -2.37 19.29
C VAL A 131 8.30 -3.36 19.62
N GLU A 132 8.07 -3.48 20.92
CA GLU A 132 7.01 -4.30 21.47
C GLU A 132 5.74 -4.02 20.68
N ALA A 133 5.14 -5.09 20.15
CA ALA A 133 3.71 -5.05 19.85
C ALA A 133 3.02 -4.40 21.06
N PRO A 134 2.08 -3.47 20.87
CA PRO A 134 1.53 -2.71 21.98
C PRO A 134 1.13 -3.66 23.11
N LYS A 135 1.90 -3.62 24.21
CA LYS A 135 1.81 -4.57 25.33
C LYS A 135 0.44 -4.56 26.00
N SER A 136 -0.34 -3.51 25.75
CA SER A 136 -1.66 -3.29 26.31
C SER A 136 -2.72 -3.29 25.22
N VAL A 137 -3.63 -4.26 25.29
CA VAL A 137 -4.94 -4.16 24.63
C VAL A 137 -5.79 -3.22 25.47
N HIS A 138 -6.07 -2.04 24.93
CA HIS A 138 -6.90 -1.07 25.63
C HIS A 138 -8.39 -1.40 25.45
N ARG A 139 -9.13 -1.42 26.56
CA ARG A 139 -10.59 -1.49 26.54
C ARG A 139 -11.12 -0.12 26.13
N LEU A 140 -11.57 0.01 24.88
CA LEU A 140 -12.13 1.27 24.39
C LEU A 140 -13.56 1.45 24.94
N ARG A 141 -13.71 2.37 25.89
CA ARG A 141 -15.03 2.81 26.36
C ARG A 141 -15.64 3.76 25.32
N THR A 142 -16.77 3.38 24.77
CA THR A 142 -17.59 4.29 23.95
C THR A 142 -18.31 5.23 24.89
N TYR A 143 -17.98 6.52 24.85
CA TYR A 143 -18.80 7.53 25.51
C TYR A 143 -20.05 7.77 24.65
N PRO A 144 -21.26 7.87 25.24
CA PRO A 144 -22.50 8.11 24.50
C PRO A 144 -22.59 9.50 23.85
N GLY A 145 -21.51 10.30 23.87
CA GLY A 145 -21.43 11.53 23.11
C GLY A 145 -21.39 11.24 21.61
N ARG A 146 -22.28 11.86 20.84
CA ARG A 146 -22.05 12.00 19.40
C ARG A 146 -20.73 12.77 19.26
N CYS A 147 -19.81 12.33 18.38
CA CYS A 147 -18.73 13.23 17.93
C CYS A 147 -19.39 14.55 17.55
N SER A 148 -19.01 15.65 18.21
CA SER A 148 -19.57 16.98 17.92
C SER A 148 -19.33 17.24 16.43
N ARG A 149 -20.39 17.16 15.62
CA ARG A 149 -20.31 17.41 14.18
C ARG A 149 -20.12 18.90 13.90
N ASP A 150 -20.41 19.73 14.89
CA ASP A 150 -20.46 21.18 14.80
C ASP A 150 -19.24 21.79 15.51
N SER A 151 -18.07 21.58 14.94
CA SER A 151 -16.94 22.47 15.24
C SER A 151 -16.63 23.24 13.97
N GLU A 152 -16.62 24.57 14.05
CA GLU A 152 -16.13 25.41 12.96
C GLU A 152 -14.60 25.24 12.82
N PRO A 153 -14.04 25.54 11.64
CA PRO A 153 -12.59 25.62 11.47
C PRO A 153 -11.98 26.62 12.45
N ARG A 154 -10.75 26.33 12.88
CA ARG A 154 -10.02 27.19 13.80
C ARG A 154 -8.60 27.44 13.29
N ALA A 155 -8.17 28.69 13.30
CA ALA A 155 -6.76 29.00 13.13
C ALA A 155 -6.01 28.57 14.40
N LEU A 156 -5.03 27.68 14.26
CA LEU A 156 -4.18 27.22 15.35
C LEU A 156 -2.86 27.97 15.41
N LEU A 157 -2.37 28.42 14.26
CA LEU A 157 -1.17 29.23 14.12
C LEU A 157 -1.39 30.22 12.99
N ASP A 158 -1.11 31.49 13.24
CA ASP A 158 -1.16 32.56 12.25
C ASP A 158 0.16 33.32 12.29
N LEU A 159 0.96 33.16 11.24
CA LEU A 159 2.23 33.83 11.03
C LEU A 159 2.08 34.91 9.97
N ALA A 160 3.17 35.64 9.69
CA ALA A 160 3.16 36.70 8.68
C ALA A 160 2.68 36.19 7.31
N ASP A 161 3.21 35.05 6.87
CA ASP A 161 3.04 34.53 5.50
C ASP A 161 2.30 33.17 5.43
N ILE A 162 1.95 32.58 6.57
CA ILE A 162 1.38 31.22 6.67
C ILE A 162 0.31 31.17 7.77
N VAL A 163 -0.75 30.39 7.57
CA VAL A 163 -1.72 30.02 8.59
C VAL A 163 -1.91 28.49 8.64
N VAL A 164 -2.06 27.93 9.85
CA VAL A 164 -2.42 26.53 10.07
C VAL A 164 -3.85 26.46 10.60
N ILE A 165 -4.72 25.79 9.85
CA ILE A 165 -6.13 25.61 10.21
C ILE A 165 -6.37 24.20 10.69
N HIS A 166 -7.05 24.05 11.82
CA HIS A 166 -7.70 22.79 12.17
C HIS A 166 -9.00 22.66 11.39
N LYS A 167 -9.02 21.76 10.40
CA LYS A 167 -10.20 21.43 9.61
C LYS A 167 -11.05 20.39 10.35
N PRO A 168 -12.30 20.71 10.71
CA PRO A 168 -13.23 19.77 11.30
C PRO A 168 -13.76 18.74 10.27
N LEU A 169 -14.49 17.76 10.77
CA LEU A 169 -15.19 16.76 9.96
C LEU A 169 -16.29 17.42 9.12
N GLY A 170 -16.53 16.94 7.90
CA GLY A 170 -17.62 17.41 7.05
C GLY A 170 -17.33 18.69 6.24
N TRP A 171 -16.19 19.34 6.49
CA TRP A 171 -15.72 20.49 5.70
C TRP A 171 -14.88 20.04 4.52
N GLU A 172 -15.17 20.58 3.34
CA GLU A 172 -14.34 20.39 2.15
C GLU A 172 -13.30 21.50 2.04
N VAL A 173 -12.08 21.15 1.64
CA VAL A 173 -11.01 22.15 1.52
C VAL A 173 -11.29 23.12 0.38
N ASP A 174 -11.54 22.59 -0.82
CA ASP A 174 -11.79 23.44 -1.99
C ASP A 174 -12.38 22.75 -3.24
N GLN A 175 -12.06 21.46 -3.48
CA GLN A 175 -12.40 20.80 -4.75
C GLN A 175 -13.88 20.39 -4.85
N ASP A 176 -14.34 20.27 -6.10
CA ASP A 176 -15.64 19.80 -6.58
C ASP A 176 -16.51 19.08 -5.54
N ALA A 177 -17.78 19.50 -5.48
CA ALA A 177 -18.84 18.95 -4.64
C ALA A 177 -19.19 17.45 -4.87
N LEU A 178 -18.30 16.69 -5.49
CA LEU A 178 -18.45 15.27 -5.85
C LEU A 178 -18.34 14.33 -4.64
N ASP A 179 -17.77 14.78 -3.52
CA ASP A 179 -17.67 14.00 -2.28
C ASP A 179 -18.76 14.31 -1.25
N VAL A 180 -19.74 15.13 -1.62
CA VAL A 180 -20.87 15.45 -0.76
C VAL A 180 -21.98 14.41 -0.92
N ARG A 181 -22.67 14.10 0.17
CA ARG A 181 -23.87 13.25 0.14
C ARG A 181 -24.88 13.81 -0.88
N PRO A 182 -25.72 12.97 -1.52
CA PRO A 182 -26.88 13.48 -2.24
C PRO A 182 -27.76 14.25 -1.24
N GLY A 183 -27.93 15.57 -1.42
CA GLY A 183 -28.85 16.39 -0.62
C GLY A 183 -28.25 17.37 0.40
N GLY A 184 -26.93 17.60 0.42
CA GLY A 184 -26.33 18.69 1.21
C GLY A 184 -25.16 19.35 0.50
N ARG A 185 -24.81 20.60 0.81
CA ARG A 185 -23.52 21.21 0.44
C ARG A 185 -22.61 21.16 1.67
N ALA A 186 -21.44 20.54 1.54
CA ALA A 186 -20.41 20.64 2.57
C ALA A 186 -19.95 22.10 2.70
N GLN A 187 -19.71 22.57 3.92
CA GLN A 187 -19.09 23.87 4.15
C GLN A 187 -17.65 23.87 3.60
N ARG A 188 -17.22 25.00 3.04
CA ARG A 188 -15.93 25.13 2.35
C ARG A 188 -14.92 25.85 3.22
N LEU A 189 -13.75 25.23 3.40
CA LEU A 189 -12.64 25.84 4.12
C LEU A 189 -12.12 27.09 3.41
N SER A 190 -12.19 27.14 2.07
CA SER A 190 -11.85 28.34 1.30
C SER A 190 -12.69 29.55 1.67
N ALA A 191 -14.00 29.38 1.98
CA ALA A 191 -14.84 30.49 2.45
C ALA A 191 -14.43 30.99 3.83
N TYR A 192 -14.08 30.07 4.74
CA TYR A 192 -13.53 30.43 6.06
C TYR A 192 -12.19 31.17 5.93
N LEU A 193 -11.29 30.70 5.05
CA LEU A 193 -10.01 31.36 4.78
C LEU A 193 -10.19 32.78 4.23
N GLN A 194 -11.15 32.99 3.32
CA GLN A 194 -11.46 34.31 2.77
C GLN A 194 -11.99 35.29 3.82
N ALA A 195 -12.81 34.81 4.75
CA ALA A 195 -13.31 35.60 5.88
C ALA A 195 -12.20 35.93 6.89
N LEU A 196 -11.32 34.96 7.17
CA LEU A 196 -10.19 35.12 8.08
C LEU A 196 -9.08 36.03 7.50
N LEU A 197 -8.86 35.97 6.19
CA LEU A 197 -7.72 36.60 5.51
C LEU A 197 -8.23 37.63 4.48
N PRO A 198 -8.30 38.92 4.82
CA PRO A 198 -8.81 39.97 3.94
C PRO A 198 -8.02 40.07 2.63
N ARG A 199 -8.74 40.22 1.51
CA ARG A 199 -8.18 40.20 0.14
C ARG A 199 -7.06 41.21 -0.10
N ARG A 200 -7.15 42.40 0.51
CA ARG A 200 -6.14 43.46 0.34
C ARG A 200 -4.76 43.04 0.83
N GLN A 201 -4.70 42.26 1.92
CA GLN A 201 -3.45 41.83 2.56
C GLN A 201 -3.05 40.43 2.10
N ASN A 202 -4.02 39.59 1.74
CA ASN A 202 -3.83 38.18 1.42
C ASN A 202 -4.51 37.86 0.07
N PRO A 203 -4.05 38.42 -1.06
CA PRO A 203 -4.74 38.23 -2.34
C PRO A 203 -4.84 36.75 -2.75
N ILE A 204 -3.84 35.93 -2.40
CA ILE A 204 -3.81 34.50 -2.74
C ILE A 204 -4.98 33.71 -2.13
N SER A 205 -5.50 34.10 -0.97
CA SER A 205 -6.63 33.41 -0.33
C SER A 205 -7.97 33.64 -1.04
N HIS A 206 -7.98 34.45 -2.10
CA HIS A 206 -9.15 34.78 -2.92
C HIS A 206 -9.02 34.31 -4.38
N VAL A 207 -7.96 33.55 -4.71
CA VAL A 207 -7.72 33.07 -6.08
C VAL A 207 -7.80 31.54 -6.14
N ALA A 208 -8.79 31.04 -6.86
CA ALA A 208 -9.06 29.60 -7.00
C ALA A 208 -7.91 28.81 -7.65
N GLU A 209 -7.18 29.43 -8.57
CA GLU A 209 -6.01 28.83 -9.26
C GLU A 209 -4.89 28.44 -8.27
N TRP A 210 -4.78 29.14 -7.14
CA TRP A 210 -3.85 28.82 -6.04
C TRP A 210 -4.55 28.13 -4.87
N HIS A 211 -5.70 27.49 -5.11
CA HIS A 211 -6.48 26.79 -4.09
C HIS A 211 -6.79 27.66 -2.88
N TYR A 212 -7.01 28.97 -3.09
CA TYR A 212 -7.23 29.94 -2.03
C TYR A 212 -6.12 29.92 -0.96
N GLY A 213 -4.89 29.67 -1.39
CA GLY A 213 -3.70 29.56 -0.55
C GLY A 213 -3.47 28.20 0.10
N ALA A 214 -4.41 27.25 0.04
CA ALA A 214 -4.26 25.94 0.64
C ALA A 214 -3.15 25.11 -0.07
N VAL A 215 -2.15 24.66 0.70
CA VAL A 215 -0.99 23.91 0.16
C VAL A 215 -1.32 22.43 -0.07
N HIS A 216 -2.19 21.87 0.77
CA HIS A 216 -2.65 20.50 0.63
C HIS A 216 -4.09 20.36 1.11
N ARG A 217 -4.67 19.19 0.89
CA ARG A 217 -6.07 18.87 1.24
C ARG A 217 -6.16 17.66 2.17
N ILE A 218 -7.30 17.55 2.83
CA ILE A 218 -7.76 16.40 3.60
C ILE A 218 -9.21 16.13 3.17
N ASP A 219 -9.60 14.86 3.06
CA ASP A 219 -10.93 14.47 2.59
C ASP A 219 -12.06 15.02 3.50
N VAL A 220 -13.23 15.32 2.92
CA VAL A 220 -14.45 15.77 3.63
C VAL A 220 -14.72 15.04 4.95
N PRO A 221 -14.79 13.69 5.01
CA PRO A 221 -15.16 13.01 6.23
C PRO A 221 -14.05 12.98 7.28
N CYS A 222 -12.83 13.43 6.95
CA CYS A 222 -11.66 13.42 7.83
C CYS A 222 -11.46 14.79 8.49
N SER A 223 -10.73 14.82 9.59
CA SER A 223 -10.33 16.06 10.27
C SER A 223 -8.82 16.23 10.19
N GLY A 224 -8.28 17.33 10.71
CA GLY A 224 -6.83 17.49 10.87
C GLY A 224 -6.33 18.86 10.45
N LEU A 225 -5.00 18.97 10.33
CA LEU A 225 -4.34 20.22 10.00
C LEU A 225 -4.36 20.50 8.49
N ILE A 226 -4.65 21.73 8.11
CA ILE A 226 -4.48 22.25 6.75
C ILE A 226 -3.54 23.45 6.81
N LEU A 227 -2.47 23.37 6.03
CA LEU A 227 -1.53 24.47 5.84
C LEU A 227 -2.00 25.36 4.69
N ALA A 228 -2.11 26.67 4.92
CA ALA A 228 -2.42 27.66 3.90
C ALA A 228 -1.42 28.82 3.91
N ALA A 229 -1.06 29.29 2.72
CA ALA A 229 -0.19 30.43 2.51
C ALA A 229 -1.00 31.73 2.42
N LYS A 230 -0.46 32.80 3.00
CA LYS A 230 -0.99 34.17 2.94
C LYS A 230 -0.40 34.97 1.77
N THR A 231 0.75 34.53 1.26
CA THR A 231 1.46 35.14 0.12
C THR A 231 1.82 34.10 -0.96
N TYR A 232 2.04 34.56 -2.19
CA TYR A 232 2.50 33.71 -3.29
C TYR A 232 3.88 33.10 -3.05
N GLU A 233 4.80 33.88 -2.47
CA GLU A 233 6.14 33.41 -2.11
C GLU A 233 6.06 32.23 -1.12
N ALA A 234 5.28 32.37 -0.05
CA ALA A 234 5.07 31.29 0.92
C ALA A 234 4.42 30.06 0.27
N TYR A 235 3.45 30.26 -0.62
CA TYR A 235 2.81 29.15 -1.33
C TYR A 235 3.81 28.35 -2.15
N TYR A 236 4.62 28.99 -2.99
CA TYR A 236 5.62 28.28 -3.79
C TYR A 236 6.72 27.64 -2.95
N ARG A 237 7.15 28.31 -1.86
CA ARG A 237 8.10 27.74 -0.88
C ARG A 237 7.55 26.47 -0.25
N LEU A 238 6.30 26.47 0.17
CA LEU A 238 5.64 25.32 0.80
C LEU A 238 5.33 24.21 -0.21
N GLN A 239 4.92 24.55 -1.43
CA GLN A 239 4.74 23.58 -2.52
C GLN A 239 6.06 22.89 -2.88
N SER A 240 7.18 23.62 -2.90
CA SER A 240 8.51 23.04 -3.09
C SER A 240 8.87 22.05 -1.96
N GLN A 241 8.59 22.40 -0.71
CA GLN A 241 8.79 21.49 0.43
C GLN A 241 7.87 20.26 0.36
N LEU A 242 6.62 20.43 -0.09
CA LEU A 242 5.68 19.34 -0.31
C LEU A 242 6.16 18.37 -1.40
N ASN A 243 6.60 18.90 -2.54
CA ASN A 243 7.05 18.13 -3.69
C ASN A 243 8.40 17.43 -3.44
N SER A 244 9.28 18.04 -2.64
CA SER A 244 10.56 17.44 -2.22
C SER A 244 10.43 16.51 -1.01
N GLY A 245 9.24 16.38 -0.42
CA GLY A 245 9.00 15.52 0.75
C GLY A 245 9.56 16.08 2.07
N LYS A 246 9.98 17.35 2.10
CA LYS A 246 10.39 18.07 3.31
C LYS A 246 9.20 18.42 4.21
N LEU A 247 8.03 18.62 3.62
CA LEU A 247 6.78 18.84 4.37
C LEU A 247 6.20 17.51 4.84
N VAL A 248 6.35 17.24 6.15
CA VAL A 248 5.87 16.03 6.81
C VAL A 248 4.40 16.17 7.16
N ARG A 249 3.62 15.11 6.87
CA ARG A 249 2.21 15.00 7.23
C ARG A 249 1.98 13.68 7.94
N ASP A 250 1.71 13.78 9.24
CA ASP A 250 1.40 12.67 10.12
C ASP A 250 -0.07 12.71 10.51
N TYR A 251 -0.66 11.53 10.57
CA TYR A 251 -2.07 11.32 10.86
C TYR A 251 -2.20 10.26 11.94
N ILE A 252 -3.27 10.35 12.72
CA ILE A 252 -3.72 9.31 13.62
C ILE A 252 -4.99 8.70 13.04
N VAL A 253 -4.99 7.38 12.94
CA VAL A 253 -6.04 6.61 12.27
C VAL A 253 -6.49 5.48 13.18
N LEU A 254 -7.79 5.32 13.37
CA LEU A 254 -8.34 4.14 14.03
C LEU A 254 -8.85 3.19 12.94
N CYS A 255 -8.25 2.01 12.84
CA CYS A 255 -8.54 1.01 11.82
C CYS A 255 -9.30 -0.19 12.38
N HIS A 256 -10.07 -0.86 11.53
CA HIS A 256 -10.69 -2.14 11.81
C HIS A 256 -9.65 -3.27 11.94
N GLY A 257 -9.90 -4.19 12.86
CA GLY A 257 -9.07 -5.37 13.07
C GLY A 257 -7.78 -5.07 13.83
N TRP A 258 -7.08 -6.14 14.20
CA TRP A 258 -5.71 -6.04 14.70
C TRP A 258 -4.75 -6.14 13.52
N MET A 259 -4.09 -5.03 13.23
CA MET A 259 -3.05 -5.00 12.21
C MET A 259 -1.83 -5.73 12.76
N PRO A 260 -1.43 -6.87 12.17
CA PRO A 260 -0.43 -7.75 12.78
C PRO A 260 1.00 -7.18 12.68
N PHE A 261 1.19 -6.12 11.89
CA PHE A 261 2.50 -5.52 11.63
C PHE A 261 2.69 -4.26 12.48
N PRO A 262 3.67 -4.21 13.41
CA PRO A 262 3.96 -3.01 14.20
C PRO A 262 4.33 -1.80 13.34
N ARG A 263 4.98 -2.05 12.20
CA ARG A 263 5.28 -1.07 11.16
C ARG A 263 5.04 -1.70 9.79
N CYS A 264 4.53 -0.92 8.85
CA CYS A 264 4.28 -1.36 7.48
C CYS A 264 4.44 -0.17 6.52
N GLU A 265 4.97 -0.40 5.32
CA GLU A 265 4.93 0.59 4.24
C GLU A 265 3.96 0.09 3.16
N ALA A 266 2.82 0.79 3.04
CA ALA A 266 1.87 0.51 1.98
C ALA A 266 2.28 1.30 0.73
N SER A 267 2.95 0.62 -0.21
CA SER A 267 3.50 1.20 -1.45
C SER A 267 2.70 0.83 -2.71
N ALA A 268 1.42 0.52 -2.54
CA ALA A 268 0.53 0.19 -3.65
C ALA A 268 0.17 1.42 -4.48
N ALA A 269 0.18 1.30 -5.82
CA ALA A 269 -0.22 2.38 -6.72
C ALA A 269 -1.74 2.59 -6.67
N LEU A 270 -2.17 3.87 -6.67
CA LEU A 270 -3.58 4.23 -6.60
C LEU A 270 -4.08 4.84 -7.90
N CYS A 271 -5.23 4.35 -8.36
CA CYS A 271 -5.98 4.94 -9.45
C CYS A 271 -7.27 5.55 -8.89
N TRP A 272 -7.62 6.75 -9.35
CA TRP A 272 -8.95 7.30 -9.11
C TRP A 272 -9.94 6.60 -10.04
N SER A 273 -10.48 5.46 -9.61
CA SER A 273 -11.42 4.68 -10.41
C SER A 273 -12.42 3.91 -9.54
N GLY A 274 -13.66 3.86 -10.02
CA GLY A 274 -14.79 3.12 -9.48
C GLY A 274 -15.91 3.18 -10.51
N ARG A 275 -16.98 2.38 -10.37
CA ARG A 275 -18.11 2.32 -11.34
C ARG A 275 -18.67 3.70 -11.77
N ARG A 276 -18.35 4.79 -11.04
CA ARG A 276 -18.60 6.21 -11.40
C ARG A 276 -17.52 7.22 -10.94
N GLY A 277 -16.26 6.82 -10.73
CA GLY A 277 -15.19 7.75 -10.33
C GLY A 277 -15.34 8.39 -8.94
N THR A 278 -15.72 7.59 -7.92
CA THR A 278 -16.07 8.08 -6.57
C THR A 278 -15.08 7.65 -5.47
N ARG A 279 -14.07 6.84 -5.79
CA ARG A 279 -13.07 6.36 -4.82
C ARG A 279 -11.74 6.04 -5.50
N SER A 280 -10.66 6.06 -4.73
CA SER A 280 -9.37 5.47 -5.13
C SER A 280 -9.37 3.98 -4.88
N THR A 281 -8.81 3.21 -5.81
CA THR A 281 -8.59 1.76 -5.71
C THR A 281 -7.10 1.48 -5.92
N VAL A 282 -6.62 0.39 -5.33
CA VAL A 282 -5.30 -0.14 -5.68
C VAL A 282 -5.38 -0.68 -7.09
N ALA A 283 -4.49 -0.20 -7.94
CA ALA A 283 -4.43 -0.54 -9.35
C ALA A 283 -3.13 -1.29 -9.66
N PRO A 284 -3.14 -2.16 -10.69
CA PRO A 284 -1.90 -2.70 -11.24
C PRO A 284 -0.93 -1.58 -11.61
N VAL A 285 0.37 -1.83 -11.47
CA VAL A 285 1.46 -0.82 -11.61
C VAL A 285 1.38 -0.01 -12.91
N ARG A 286 0.88 -0.59 -14.02
CA ARG A 286 0.75 0.09 -15.32
C ARG A 286 -0.43 1.07 -15.44
N GLY A 287 -1.31 1.19 -14.44
CA GLY A 287 -2.48 2.09 -14.48
C GLY A 287 -2.73 2.93 -13.22
N GLY A 288 -1.95 2.73 -12.16
CA GLY A 288 -2.03 3.49 -10.92
C GLY A 288 -0.93 4.55 -10.81
N ARG A 289 -1.20 5.63 -10.08
CA ARG A 289 -0.15 6.59 -9.69
C ARG A 289 0.60 6.02 -8.48
N PRO A 290 1.95 6.02 -8.49
CA PRO A 290 2.73 5.59 -7.34
C PRO A 290 2.32 6.34 -6.07
N SER A 291 2.16 5.59 -4.99
CA SER A 291 1.78 6.09 -3.68
C SER A 291 2.43 5.27 -2.57
N CYS A 292 2.82 5.95 -1.50
CA CYS A 292 3.46 5.35 -0.34
C CYS A 292 2.95 5.99 0.96
N THR A 293 2.52 5.13 1.89
CA THR A 293 2.09 5.50 3.24
C THR A 293 2.84 4.63 4.25
N ARG A 294 3.57 5.24 5.17
CA ARG A 294 4.20 4.53 6.29
C ARG A 294 3.23 4.45 7.45
N LEU A 295 3.01 3.25 7.97
CA LEU A 295 2.11 2.96 9.06
C LEU A 295 2.91 2.46 10.25
N ARG A 296 2.55 2.90 11.44
CA ARG A 296 3.04 2.37 12.71
C ARG A 296 1.85 2.13 13.62
N VAL A 297 1.65 0.88 14.04
CA VAL A 297 0.63 0.54 15.02
C VAL A 297 1.08 1.09 16.37
N CYS A 298 0.24 1.95 16.96
CA CYS A 298 0.47 2.58 18.26
C CYS A 298 -0.19 1.77 19.38
N ALA A 299 -1.37 1.21 19.13
CA ALA A 299 -2.12 0.44 20.12
C ALA A 299 -3.13 -0.50 19.47
N HIS A 300 -3.45 -1.59 20.15
CA HIS A 300 -4.63 -2.40 19.84
C HIS A 300 -5.75 -2.15 20.84
N GLY A 301 -6.97 -2.24 20.36
CA GLY A 301 -8.16 -2.11 21.19
C GLY A 301 -9.20 -3.17 20.86
N ARG A 302 -10.09 -3.39 21.81
CA ARG A 302 -11.35 -4.12 21.58
C ARG A 302 -12.51 -3.31 22.12
N ARG A 303 -13.58 -3.22 21.34
CA ARG A 303 -14.84 -2.61 21.79
C ARG A 303 -15.52 -3.56 22.77
N THR A 304 -15.90 -3.05 23.94
CA THR A 304 -16.47 -3.85 25.04
C THR A 304 -17.70 -4.64 24.65
N HIS A 305 -18.66 -4.00 23.99
CA HIS A 305 -19.97 -4.58 23.72
C HIS A 305 -20.00 -5.58 22.57
N THR A 306 -19.10 -5.45 21.60
CA THR A 306 -19.11 -6.28 20.37
C THR A 306 -17.85 -7.11 20.19
N GLY A 307 -16.84 -6.96 21.05
CA GLY A 307 -15.54 -7.60 20.89
C GLY A 307 -14.74 -7.12 19.67
N MET A 308 -15.23 -6.12 18.94
CA MET A 308 -14.65 -5.64 17.68
C MET A 308 -13.20 -5.21 17.90
N ALA A 309 -12.29 -5.88 17.21
CA ALA A 309 -10.86 -5.58 17.21
C ALA A 309 -10.60 -4.28 16.43
N LEU A 310 -9.71 -3.45 16.96
CA LEU A 310 -9.33 -2.15 16.41
C LEU A 310 -7.83 -1.92 16.59
N SER A 311 -7.24 -1.12 15.71
CA SER A 311 -5.84 -0.68 15.80
C SER A 311 -5.75 0.83 15.68
N LEU A 312 -5.09 1.47 16.65
CA LEU A 312 -4.67 2.86 16.55
C LEU A 312 -3.35 2.91 15.79
N VAL A 313 -3.30 3.67 14.70
CA VAL A 313 -2.19 3.68 13.75
C VAL A 313 -1.75 5.11 13.52
N ALA A 314 -0.45 5.38 13.66
CA ALA A 314 0.17 6.58 13.12
C ALA A 314 0.49 6.35 11.63
N ALA A 315 0.03 7.24 10.76
CA ALA A 315 0.26 7.17 9.32
C ALA A 315 1.03 8.40 8.84
N ARG A 316 2.13 8.20 8.12
CA ARG A 316 2.94 9.25 7.49
C ARG A 316 2.84 9.16 5.98
N LEU A 317 2.46 10.26 5.34
CA LEU A 317 2.39 10.34 3.88
C LEU A 317 3.76 10.64 3.26
N ARG A 318 4.19 9.81 2.31
CA ARG A 318 5.31 10.12 1.39
C ARG A 318 4.80 10.72 0.07
N SER A 319 3.58 10.38 -0.30
CA SER A 319 2.87 10.93 -1.47
C SER A 319 1.48 11.44 -1.06
N GLY A 320 0.82 12.24 -1.91
CA GLY A 320 -0.50 12.81 -1.63
C GLY A 320 -1.57 12.47 -2.68
N ARG A 321 -1.97 11.19 -2.79
CA ARG A 321 -3.09 10.79 -3.66
C ARG A 321 -4.43 10.93 -2.94
N ARG A 322 -5.53 11.08 -3.69
CA ARG A 322 -6.89 11.19 -3.13
C ARG A 322 -7.23 9.92 -2.35
N HIS A 323 -7.84 10.05 -1.17
CA HIS A 323 -8.14 8.94 -0.25
C HIS A 323 -6.96 8.00 0.08
N GLN A 324 -5.70 8.44 -0.02
CA GLN A 324 -4.55 7.51 -0.02
C GLN A 324 -4.49 6.63 1.23
N ILE A 325 -4.55 7.22 2.43
CA ILE A 325 -4.53 6.45 3.68
C ILE A 325 -5.69 5.47 3.72
N ARG A 326 -6.91 5.94 3.43
CA ARG A 326 -8.14 5.15 3.45
C ARG A 326 -8.08 3.94 2.52
N ALA A 327 -7.58 4.14 1.30
CA ALA A 327 -7.42 3.09 0.31
C ALA A 327 -6.32 2.10 0.70
N HIS A 328 -5.17 2.58 1.19
CA HIS A 328 -4.07 1.71 1.62
C HIS A 328 -4.44 0.85 2.82
N THR A 329 -5.04 1.45 3.86
CA THR A 329 -5.45 0.70 5.05
C THR A 329 -6.55 -0.31 4.72
N ALA A 330 -7.48 0.02 3.82
CA ALA A 330 -8.49 -0.92 3.33
C ALA A 330 -7.87 -2.05 2.48
N HIS A 331 -6.89 -1.75 1.63
CA HIS A 331 -6.17 -2.74 0.85
C HIS A 331 -5.41 -3.74 1.73
N LEU A 332 -4.85 -3.27 2.85
CA LEU A 332 -4.23 -4.12 3.87
C LEU A 332 -5.25 -4.92 4.71
N GLY A 333 -6.55 -4.83 4.43
CA GLY A 333 -7.60 -5.52 5.19
C GLY A 333 -8.02 -4.81 6.49
N HIS A 334 -7.49 -3.62 6.76
CA HIS A 334 -7.72 -2.85 7.98
C HIS A 334 -8.30 -1.46 7.67
N PRO A 335 -9.50 -1.36 7.06
CA PRO A 335 -10.08 -0.07 6.68
C PRO A 335 -10.27 0.86 7.88
N VAL A 336 -10.31 2.16 7.62
CA VAL A 336 -10.53 3.19 8.65
C VAL A 336 -11.92 3.01 9.28
N LEU A 337 -11.99 3.07 10.60
CA LEU A 337 -13.24 3.01 11.35
C LEU A 337 -14.15 4.18 10.98
N GLY A 338 -15.41 3.87 10.66
CA GLY A 338 -16.40 4.87 10.25
C GLY A 338 -16.22 5.39 8.82
N ASP A 339 -15.33 4.79 8.03
CA ASP A 339 -15.21 5.07 6.61
C ASP A 339 -16.25 4.30 5.79
N MET A 340 -17.34 4.99 5.47
CA MET A 340 -18.49 4.40 4.76
C MET A 340 -18.21 3.99 3.31
N ARG A 341 -17.07 4.41 2.74
CA ARG A 341 -16.74 4.21 1.31
C ARG A 341 -15.86 2.98 1.07
N TYR A 342 -15.10 2.57 2.09
CA TYR A 342 -14.08 1.53 2.00
C TYR A 342 -14.40 0.27 2.83
N VAL A 343 -15.60 0.19 3.42
CA VAL A 343 -16.09 -0.99 4.14
C VAL A 343 -17.35 -1.55 3.49
N ALA A 344 -17.67 -2.81 3.77
CA ALA A 344 -18.93 -3.43 3.36
C ALA A 344 -20.15 -2.68 3.96
N PRO A 345 -21.29 -2.59 3.24
CA PRO A 345 -22.47 -1.88 3.73
C PRO A 345 -22.96 -2.32 5.12
N ALA A 346 -22.92 -3.63 5.41
CA ALA A 346 -23.30 -4.16 6.73
C ALA A 346 -22.38 -3.63 7.85
N THR A 347 -21.07 -3.64 7.63
CA THR A 347 -20.07 -3.08 8.56
C THR A 347 -20.28 -1.59 8.76
N ALA A 348 -20.54 -0.84 7.67
CA ALA A 348 -20.83 0.59 7.74
C ALA A 348 -22.06 0.86 8.62
N THR A 349 -23.15 0.11 8.46
CA THR A 349 -24.37 0.26 9.27
C THR A 349 -24.13 -0.06 10.74
N ALA A 350 -23.41 -1.14 11.04
CA ALA A 350 -23.08 -1.55 12.40
C ALA A 350 -22.18 -0.54 13.13
N VAL A 351 -21.25 0.11 12.42
CA VAL A 351 -20.39 1.15 12.98
C VAL A 351 -21.15 2.47 13.18
N ARG A 352 -22.01 2.85 12.23
CA ARG A 352 -22.79 4.11 12.29
C ARG A 352 -23.63 4.26 13.57
N SER A 353 -24.08 3.16 14.15
CA SER A 353 -24.91 3.19 15.36
C SER A 353 -24.16 3.75 16.59
N TRP A 354 -22.82 3.74 16.58
CA TRP A 354 -22.02 4.18 17.72
C TRP A 354 -20.80 5.03 17.36
N CYS A 355 -20.37 5.08 16.09
CA CYS A 355 -19.31 5.93 15.59
C CYS A 355 -19.80 6.71 14.37
N GLY A 356 -19.98 8.02 14.57
CA GLY A 356 -20.59 8.91 13.58
C GLY A 356 -19.63 9.60 12.61
N CYS A 357 -18.33 9.29 12.69
CA CYS A 357 -17.24 9.99 12.00
C CYS A 357 -16.24 9.01 11.37
N CYS A 358 -15.52 9.45 10.33
CA CYS A 358 -14.34 8.73 9.86
C CYS A 358 -13.18 9.01 10.81
N CYS A 359 -12.63 7.96 11.43
CA CYS A 359 -11.57 8.08 12.42
C CYS A 359 -10.19 8.23 11.76
N LEU A 360 -10.02 9.33 11.02
CA LEU A 360 -8.75 9.78 10.45
C LEU A 360 -8.61 11.28 10.77
N HIS A 361 -7.54 11.59 11.50
CA HIS A 361 -7.21 12.93 11.99
C HIS A 361 -5.78 13.30 11.59
#